data_AF-A0A5C9A2N4-F1
#
_entry.id   AF-A0A5C9A2N4-F1
#
_cell.length_a   1.000
_cell.length_b   1.000
_cell.length_c   1.000
_cell.angle_alpha   90.00
_cell.angle_beta   90.00
_cell.angle_gamma   90.00
#
_symmetry.space_group_name_H-M   'P 1'
#
loop_
_entity.id
_entity.type
_entity.pdbx_description
1 polymer ?
#
loop_
_entity_poly.entity_id
_entity_poly.type
_entity_poly.pdbx_seq_one_letter_code
_entity_poly.pdbx_strand_id
1 'polypeptide(L)' 'MAYICKDCSYRGKRGGEMGGCPACGSFNMVLEGAQNAEQDEVPGNAALRMKILIGLWVFFFALVIFKLLE' A
#
# COMPACT_ATOMS: atom_id res chain seq x y z
N MET A 1 -7.82 -7.42 -18.19
CA MET A 1 -8.13 -7.51 -16.75
C MET A 1 -8.59 -8.93 -16.48
N ALA A 2 -7.69 -9.79 -15.99
CA ALA A 2 -8.04 -11.14 -15.54
C ALA A 2 -7.91 -11.16 -14.02
N TYR A 3 -8.85 -11.76 -13.31
CA TYR A 3 -8.72 -12.11 -11.90
C TYR A 3 -8.00 -13.45 -11.81
N ILE A 4 -6.96 -13.51 -10.98
CA ILE A 4 -6.25 -14.74 -10.63
C ILE A 4 -6.59 -15.09 -9.19
N CYS A 5 -7.10 -16.29 -8.94
CA CYS A 5 -7.18 -16.84 -7.59
C CYS A 5 -5.86 -17.52 -7.21
N LYS A 6 -5.29 -17.16 -6.05
CA LYS A 6 -4.02 -17.73 -5.57
C LYS A 6 -4.15 -19.17 -5.05
N ASP A 7 -5.34 -19.59 -4.61
CA ASP A 7 -5.53 -20.92 -4.03
C ASP A 7 -5.76 -22.01 -5.09
N CYS A 8 -6.48 -21.69 -6.16
CA CYS A 8 -6.84 -22.66 -7.21
C CYS A 8 -6.26 -22.32 -8.59
N SER A 9 -5.46 -21.25 -8.70
CA SER A 9 -4.90 -20.76 -9.95
C SER A 9 -5.93 -20.44 -11.04
N TYR A 10 -7.20 -20.25 -10.66
CA TYR A 10 -8.27 -19.84 -11.58
C TYR A 10 -7.95 -18.49 -12.21
N ARG A 11 -8.08 -18.39 -13.53
CA ARG A 11 -7.91 -17.14 -14.29
C ARG A 11 -9.20 -16.84 -15.05
N GLY A 12 -9.82 -15.69 -14.79
CA GLY A 12 -11.08 -15.34 -15.42
C GLY A 12 -11.30 -13.83 -15.53
N LYS A 13 -12.22 -13.39 -16.39
CA LYS A 13 -12.52 -11.96 -16.56
C LYS A 13 -13.39 -11.37 -15.44
N ARG A 14 -13.89 -12.20 -14.52
CA ARG A 14 -14.80 -11.82 -13.42
C ARG A 14 -14.40 -12.55 -12.14
N GLY A 15 -14.44 -11.86 -11.01
CA GLY A 15 -14.59 -12.51 -9.70
C GLY A 15 -15.99 -13.10 -9.57
N GLY A 16 -16.16 -14.16 -8.79
CA GLY A 16 -17.48 -14.75 -8.51
C GLY A 16 -18.33 -13.82 -7.64
N GLU A 17 -19.56 -14.23 -7.35
CA GLU A 17 -20.47 -13.48 -6.47
C GLU A 17 -19.78 -13.17 -5.13
N MET A 18 -19.93 -11.92 -4.66
CA MET A 18 -19.32 -11.39 -3.44
C MET A 18 -17.78 -11.30 -3.42
N GLY A 19 -17.11 -11.40 -4.56
CA GLY A 19 -15.64 -11.31 -4.62
C GLY A 19 -14.92 -12.61 -4.28
N GLY A 20 -15.66 -13.73 -4.16
CA GLY A 20 -15.11 -15.08 -4.01
C GLY A 20 -14.80 -15.73 -5.36
N CYS A 21 -13.78 -16.58 -5.42
CA CYS A 21 -13.39 -17.26 -6.64
C CYS A 21 -14.51 -18.21 -7.09
N PRO A 22 -14.97 -18.14 -8.36
CA PRO A 22 -16.08 -18.98 -8.81
C PRO A 22 -15.71 -20.48 -8.86
N ALA A 23 -14.42 -20.82 -8.84
CA ALA A 23 -13.94 -22.19 -8.88
C ALA A 23 -13.80 -22.84 -7.49
N CYS A 24 -13.34 -22.09 -6.48
CA CYS A 24 -13.01 -22.65 -5.16
C CYS A 24 -13.66 -21.93 -3.98
N GLY A 25 -14.39 -20.83 -4.21
CA GLY A 25 -15.00 -20.01 -3.15
C GLY A 25 -14.01 -19.20 -2.31
N SER A 26 -12.70 -19.28 -2.58
CA SER A 26 -11.70 -18.50 -1.85
C SER A 26 -11.78 -17.01 -2.20
N PHE A 27 -11.59 -16.15 -1.21
CA PHE A 27 -11.52 -14.69 -1.36
C PHE A 27 -10.11 -14.19 -1.73
N ASN A 28 -9.14 -15.09 -1.91
CA ASN A 28 -7.77 -14.73 -2.28
C ASN A 28 -7.63 -14.53 -3.80
N MET A 29 -8.41 -13.59 -4.34
CA MET A 29 -8.35 -13.19 -5.75
C MET A 29 -7.61 -11.88 -5.92
N VAL A 30 -6.71 -11.85 -6.91
CA VAL A 30 -5.92 -10.68 -7.26
C VAL A 30 -6.16 -10.35 -8.72
N LEU A 31 -6.33 -9.08 -9.04
CA LEU A 31 -6.39 -8.64 -10.43
C LEU A 31 -4.99 -8.76 -11.05
N GLU A 32 -4.88 -9.52 -12.14
CA GLU A 32 -3.69 -9.61 -12.99
C GLU A 32 -3.42 -8.22 -13.57
N GLY A 33 -2.53 -7.48 -12.89
CA GLY A 33 -2.24 -6.06 -13.11
C GLY A 33 -2.22 -5.20 -11.83
N ALA A 34 -3.00 -5.55 -10.80
CA ALA A 34 -3.01 -4.82 -9.52
C ALA A 34 -1.80 -5.12 -8.63
N GLN A 35 -1.11 -6.26 -8.84
CA GLN A 35 0.17 -6.52 -8.15
C GLN A 35 1.25 -5.50 -8.51
N ASN A 36 1.14 -4.83 -9.67
CA ASN A 36 2.02 -3.74 -10.06
C ASN A 36 1.48 -2.36 -9.64
N ALA A 37 0.23 -2.25 -9.17
CA ALA A 37 -0.34 -0.98 -8.73
C ALA A 37 -0.04 -0.66 -7.26
N GLU A 38 0.34 -1.65 -6.45
CA GLU A 38 0.72 -1.43 -5.04
C GLU A 38 2.19 -1.01 -4.84
N GLN A 39 2.97 -0.92 -5.92
CA GLN A 39 4.36 -0.41 -5.87
C GLN A 39 4.57 0.89 -6.64
N ASP A 40 3.54 1.49 -7.23
CA ASP A 40 3.69 2.61 -8.15
C ASP A 40 2.87 3.84 -7.76
N GLU A 41 2.89 4.23 -6.48
CA GLU A 41 2.46 5.57 -6.08
C GLU A 41 3.39 6.18 -5.03
N VAL A 42 4.51 6.78 -5.45
CA VAL A 42 4.77 8.22 -5.18
C VAL A 42 5.75 8.79 -6.23
N PRO A 43 5.28 9.25 -7.39
CA PRO A 43 6.12 10.05 -8.28
C PRO A 43 6.19 11.49 -7.73
N GLY A 44 7.40 11.98 -7.43
CA GLY A 44 7.71 13.42 -7.35
C GLY A 44 7.83 14.05 -5.95
N ASN A 45 6.98 13.72 -4.97
CA ASN A 45 6.93 14.46 -3.69
C ASN A 45 7.37 13.69 -2.44
N ALA A 46 7.77 12.42 -2.57
CA ALA A 46 8.21 11.62 -1.42
C ALA A 46 9.46 12.22 -0.75
N ALA A 47 10.46 12.63 -1.52
CA ALA A 47 11.70 13.18 -0.97
C ALA A 47 11.49 14.51 -0.22
N LEU A 48 10.59 15.37 -0.70
CA LEU A 48 10.24 16.63 -0.05
C LEU A 48 9.45 16.40 1.24
N ARG A 49 8.48 15.47 1.21
CA ARG A 49 7.75 15.03 2.42
C ARG A 49 8.69 14.48 3.47
N MET A 50 9.66 13.64 3.09
CA MET A 50 10.66 13.10 4.01
C MET A 50 11.56 14.20 4.60
N LYS A 51 11.99 15.17 3.80
CA LYS A 51 12.75 16.33 4.30
C LYS A 51 11.97 17.16 5.32
N ILE A 52 10.69 17.43 5.07
CA ILE A 52 9.83 18.17 6.01
C ILE A 52 9.63 17.39 7.31
N LEU A 53 9.36 16.08 7.22
CA LEU A 53 9.24 15.21 8.39
C LEU A 53 10.50 15.22 9.24
N ILE A 54 11.67 15.06 8.63
CA ILE A 54 12.96 15.09 9.34
C ILE A 54 13.18 16.45 10.00
N GLY A 55 12.95 17.55 9.29
CA GLY A 55 13.09 18.90 9.83
C GLY A 55 12.17 19.16 11.03
N LEU A 56 10.91 18.72 10.93
CA LEU A 56 9.92 18.89 12.00
C LEU A 56 10.29 18.07 13.24
N TRP A 57 10.80 16.85 13.06
CA TRP A 57 11.30 16.03 14.16
C TRP A 57 12.51 16.66 14.86
N VAL A 58 13.50 17.14 14.10
CA VAL A 58 14.67 17.82 14.67
C VAL A 58 14.26 19.08 15.45
N PHE A 59 13.35 19.88 14.89
CA PHE A 59 12.82 21.07 15.55
C PHE A 59 12.09 20.73 16.85
N PHE A 60 11.23 19.70 16.82
CA PHE A 60 10.53 19.22 18.00
C PHE A 60 11.50 18.76 19.09
N PHE A 61 12.50 17.95 18.75
CA PHE A 61 13.52 17.52 19.70
C PHE A 61 14.33 18.68 20.27
N ALA A 62 14.67 19.68 19.45
CA ALA A 62 15.37 20.87 19.92
C ALA A 62 14.54 21.64 20.97
N LEU A 63 13.23 21.81 20.74
CA LEU A 63 12.33 22.43 21.72
C LEU A 63 12.20 21.62 23.00
N VAL A 64 12.12 20.29 22.88
CA VAL A 64 12.04 19.39 24.04
C VAL A 64 13.31 19.48 24.89
N ILE A 65 14.49 19.46 24.25
CA ILE A 65 15.78 19.59 24.94
C ILE A 65 15.91 20.96 25.59
N PHE A 66 15.51 22.03 24.90
CA PHE A 66 15.50 23.38 25.45
C PHE A 66 14.62 23.47 26.70
N LYS A 67 13.42 22.88 26.67
CA LYS A 67 12.50 22.81 27.82
C LYS A 67 12.99 21.90 28.95
N LEU A 68 13.87 20.94 28.67
CA LEU A 68 14.46 20.04 29.67
C LEU A 68 15.71 20.63 30.33
N LEU A 69 16.42 21.52 29.63
CA LEU A 69 17.59 22.23 30.15
C LEU A 69 17.22 23.52 30.90
N GLU A 70 16.01 24.04 30.67
CA GLU A 70 15.42 25.22 31.33
C GLU A 70 14.39 24.81 32.39
#